data_AF-A0A645G7P4-F1
#
_entry.id   AF-A0A645G7P4-F1
#
_cell.length_a   1.000
_cell.length_b   1.000
_cell.length_c   1.000
_cell.angle_alpha   90.00
_cell.angle_beta   90.00
_cell.angle_gamma   90.00
#
_symmetry.space_group_name_H-M   'P 1'
#
loop_
_entity.id
_entity.type
_entity.pdbx_description
1 polymer ?
#
loop_
_entity_poly.entity_id
_entity_poly.type
_entity_poly.pdbx_seq_one_letter_code
_entity_poly.pdbx_strand_id
1 'polypeptide(L)'
;MPAPKDLPAEVVSVATGLTNGGYMSVVAATEIVVAVLLLINRFVPLALALLAPILVGIITFHVAIAPSTIGPGLVVTAMELYLAWAYRGAFRPMLRSRVSPGPN
;
A
#
# COMPACT_ATOMS: atom_id res chain seq x y z
N MET A 1 -5.60 4.66 -19.07
CA MET A 1 -7.09 4.72 -19.16
C MET A 1 -7.53 6.13 -18.81
N PRO A 2 -8.62 6.66 -19.40
CA PRO A 2 -9.14 7.97 -19.02
C PRO A 2 -9.62 7.95 -17.57
N ALA A 3 -9.39 9.04 -16.83
CA ALA A 3 -9.92 9.20 -15.48
C ALA A 3 -11.45 9.05 -15.49
N PRO A 4 -12.06 8.52 -14.41
CA PRO A 4 -13.51 8.54 -14.25
C PRO A 4 -14.02 9.96 -14.48
N LYS A 5 -14.99 10.12 -15.38
CA LYS A 5 -15.41 11.45 -15.87
C LYS A 5 -16.17 12.26 -14.81
N ASP A 6 -16.66 11.61 -13.76
CA ASP A 6 -17.57 12.21 -12.77
C ASP A 6 -17.14 11.87 -11.32
N LEU A 7 -15.93 12.26 -10.90
CA LEU A 7 -15.55 12.19 -9.49
C LEU A 7 -16.32 13.24 -8.68
N PRO A 8 -16.81 12.93 -7.46
CA PRO A 8 -17.42 13.92 -6.57
C PRO A 8 -16.47 15.10 -6.32
N ALA A 9 -17.00 16.32 -6.22
CA ALA A 9 -16.20 17.54 -6.07
C ALA A 9 -15.32 17.50 -4.80
N GLU A 10 -15.82 16.91 -3.73
CA GLU A 10 -15.12 16.72 -2.47
C GLU A 10 -13.89 15.81 -2.64
N VAL A 11 -14.01 14.75 -3.43
CA VAL A 11 -12.89 13.83 -3.72
C VAL A 11 -11.80 14.55 -4.49
N VAL A 12 -12.16 15.38 -5.47
CA VAL A 12 -11.20 16.20 -6.24
C VAL A 12 -10.51 17.22 -5.33
N SER A 13 -11.26 17.87 -4.44
CA SER A 13 -10.73 18.84 -3.47
C SER A 13 -9.70 18.19 -2.53
N VAL A 14 -10.04 17.03 -1.95
CA VAL A 14 -9.14 16.27 -1.08
C VAL A 14 -7.89 15.81 -1.84
N ALA A 15 -8.04 15.24 -3.03
CA ALA A 15 -6.91 14.79 -3.84
C ALA A 15 -5.96 15.95 -4.20
N THR A 16 -6.51 17.12 -4.52
CA THR A 16 -5.73 18.34 -4.80
C THR A 16 -4.99 18.81 -3.55
N GLY A 17 -5.66 18.84 -2.39
CA GLY A 17 -5.06 19.22 -1.12
C GLY A 17 -3.89 18.30 -0.72
N LEU A 18 -4.06 16.98 -0.83
CA LEU A 18 -3.01 16.00 -0.55
C LEU A 18 -1.82 16.13 -1.52
N THR A 19 -2.08 16.43 -2.79
CA THR A 19 -1.03 16.62 -3.79
C THR A 19 -0.23 17.89 -3.49
N ASN A 20 -0.90 19.03 -3.30
CA ASN A 20 -0.25 20.31 -3.04
C ASN A 20 0.48 20.33 -1.68
N GLY A 21 -0.03 19.58 -0.70
CA GLY A 21 0.61 19.40 0.60
C GLY A 21 1.82 18.46 0.58
N GLY A 22 2.17 17.87 -0.56
CA GLY A 22 3.32 16.96 -0.70
C GLY A 22 3.09 15.56 -0.14
N TYR A 23 1.89 15.25 0.35
CA TYR A 23 1.55 13.92 0.87
C TYR A 23 1.70 12.86 -0.23
N MET A 24 1.20 13.15 -1.44
CA MET A 24 1.32 12.22 -2.57
C MET A 24 2.78 11.98 -2.98
N SER A 25 3.67 12.95 -2.79
CA SER A 25 5.11 12.78 -3.05
C SER A 25 5.75 11.81 -2.06
N VAL A 26 5.34 11.83 -0.79
CA VAL A 26 5.81 10.88 0.23
C VAL A 26 5.30 9.47 -0.07
N VAL A 27 4.03 9.33 -0.46
CA VAL A 27 3.47 8.04 -0.88
C VAL A 27 4.23 7.50 -2.08
N ALA A 28 4.41 8.30 -3.14
CA ALA A 28 5.15 7.89 -4.34
C ALA A 28 6.60 7.51 -4.04
N ALA A 29 7.30 8.25 -3.17
CA ALA A 29 8.64 7.90 -2.73
C ALA A 29 8.67 6.55 -1.98
N THR A 30 7.68 6.30 -1.13
CA THR A 30 7.54 5.03 -0.40
C THR A 30 7.29 3.87 -1.37
N GLU A 31 6.42 4.04 -2.37
CA GLU A 31 6.17 3.04 -3.40
C GLU A 31 7.43 2.72 -4.22
N ILE A 32 8.23 3.73 -4.56
CA ILE A 32 9.53 3.53 -5.24
C ILE A 32 10.48 2.72 -4.35
N VAL A 33 10.59 3.05 -3.05
CA VAL A 33 11.43 2.29 -2.12
C VAL A 33 10.96 0.84 -2.04
N VAL A 34 9.66 0.60 -1.88
CA VAL A 34 9.08 -0.75 -1.88
C VAL A 34 9.41 -1.50 -3.17
N ALA A 35 9.19 -0.87 -4.33
CA ALA A 35 9.46 -1.48 -5.63
C ALA A 35 10.94 -1.87 -5.75
N VAL A 36 11.87 -0.99 -5.38
CA VAL A 36 13.31 -1.27 -5.39
C VAL A 36 13.64 -2.45 -4.47
N LEU A 37 13.14 -2.44 -3.23
CA LEU A 37 13.38 -3.52 -2.25
C LEU A 37 12.89 -4.88 -2.76
N LEU A 38 11.70 -4.93 -3.35
CA LEU A 38 11.13 -6.16 -3.91
C LEU A 38 11.89 -6.63 -5.17
N LEU A 39 12.26 -5.72 -6.08
CA LEU A 39 12.97 -6.05 -7.32
C LEU A 39 14.37 -6.61 -7.07
N ILE A 40 15.09 -6.09 -6.06
CA ILE A 40 16.40 -6.61 -5.67
C ILE A 40 16.30 -7.79 -4.68
N ASN A 41 15.09 -8.23 -4.34
CA ASN A 41 14.81 -9.29 -3.38
C ASN A 41 15.48 -9.07 -2.01
N ARG A 42 15.43 -7.83 -1.49
CA ARG A 42 16.05 -7.46 -0.22
C ARG A 42 15.05 -6.77 0.70
N PHE A 43 15.11 -7.14 1.99
CA PHE A 43 14.17 -6.65 3.01
C PHE A 43 12.69 -6.90 2.63
N VAL A 44 12.39 -8.03 1.99
CA VAL A 44 11.04 -8.35 1.49
C VAL A 44 9.96 -8.18 2.57
N PRO A 45 10.09 -8.71 3.81
CA PRO A 45 9.06 -8.51 4.83
C PRO A 45 8.83 -7.03 5.21
N LEU A 46 9.88 -6.21 5.18
CA LEU A 46 9.77 -4.77 5.43
C LEU A 46 9.06 -4.07 4.27
N ALA A 47 9.39 -4.42 3.02
CA ALA A 47 8.75 -3.84 1.84
C ALA A 47 7.23 -4.13 1.83
N LEU A 48 6.84 -5.37 2.13
CA LEU A 48 5.44 -5.76 2.29
C LEU A 48 4.77 -4.97 3.43
N ALA A 49 5.42 -4.85 4.60
CA ALA A 49 4.88 -4.06 5.72
C ALA A 49 4.65 -2.59 5.37
N LEU A 50 5.50 -1.99 4.54
CA LEU A 50 5.33 -0.61 4.03
C LEU A 50 4.22 -0.52 2.97
N LEU A 51 4.08 -1.54 2.11
CA LEU A 51 3.10 -1.56 1.03
C LEU A 51 1.67 -1.79 1.55
N ALA A 52 1.51 -2.61 2.58
CA ALA A 52 0.21 -2.98 3.15
C ALA A 52 -0.74 -1.79 3.44
N PRO A 53 -0.35 -0.73 4.16
CA PRO A 53 -1.25 0.41 4.41
C PRO A 53 -1.58 1.20 3.13
N ILE A 54 -0.66 1.27 2.16
CA ILE A 54 -0.89 1.94 0.87
C ILE A 54 -1.95 1.16 0.07
N LEU A 55 -1.86 -0.17 0.04
CA LEU A 55 -2.86 -1.02 -0.61
C LEU A 55 -4.23 -0.92 0.05
N VAL A 56 -4.32 -0.80 1.38
CA VAL A 56 -5.60 -0.54 2.06
C VAL A 56 -6.24 0.75 1.55
N GLY A 57 -5.46 1.82 1.39
CA GLY A 57 -5.93 3.08 0.81
C GLY A 57 -6.40 2.93 -0.63
N ILE A 58 -5.61 2.26 -1.48
CA ILE A 58 -5.94 1.99 -2.89
C ILE A 58 -7.24 1.21 -3.01
N ILE A 59 -7.37 0.08 -2.30
CA ILE A 59 -8.55 -0.78 -2.39
C ILE A 59 -9.79 -0.05 -1.85
N THR A 60 -9.68 0.65 -0.74
CA THR A 60 -10.80 1.41 -0.16
C THR A 60 -11.29 2.50 -1.13
N PHE A 61 -10.36 3.24 -1.74
CA PHE A 61 -10.70 4.25 -2.76
C PHE A 61 -11.45 3.63 -3.93
N HIS A 62 -10.96 2.51 -4.46
CA HIS A 62 -11.59 1.88 -5.62
C HIS A 62 -12.95 1.28 -5.28
N VAL A 63 -13.10 0.62 -4.12
CA VAL A 63 -14.40 0.06 -3.70
C VAL A 63 -15.45 1.16 -3.50
N ALA A 64 -15.06 2.29 -2.91
CA ALA A 64 -16.01 3.36 -2.57
C ALA A 64 -16.29 4.35 -3.71
N ILE A 65 -15.29 4.66 -4.55
CA ILE A 65 -15.31 5.81 -5.45
C ILE A 65 -15.11 5.41 -6.91
N ALA A 66 -14.15 4.52 -7.21
CA ALA A 66 -13.81 4.16 -8.60
C ALA A 66 -13.74 2.63 -8.85
N PRO A 67 -14.86 1.89 -8.74
CA PRO A 67 -14.80 0.41 -8.81
C PRO A 67 -14.37 -0.12 -10.17
N SER A 68 -14.67 0.62 -11.25
CA SER A 68 -14.33 0.21 -12.62
C SER A 68 -12.83 0.14 -12.89
N THR A 69 -11.99 0.80 -12.07
CA THR A 69 -10.53 0.81 -12.22
C THR A 69 -9.81 -0.04 -11.17
N ILE A 70 -10.53 -0.87 -10.40
CA ILE A 70 -9.97 -1.64 -9.27
C ILE A 70 -8.95 -2.72 -9.68
N GLY A 71 -8.97 -3.16 -10.95
CA GLY A 71 -8.22 -4.33 -11.44
C GLY A 71 -6.75 -4.39 -11.01
N PRO A 72 -5.92 -3.36 -11.27
CA PRO A 72 -4.52 -3.35 -10.84
C PRO A 72 -4.35 -3.49 -9.32
N GLY A 73 -5.21 -2.83 -8.53
CA GLY A 73 -5.18 -2.92 -7.07
C GLY A 73 -5.41 -4.35 -6.57
N LEU A 74 -6.34 -5.10 -7.20
CA LEU A 74 -6.59 -6.50 -6.86
C LEU A 74 -5.39 -7.40 -7.15
N VAL A 75 -4.74 -7.19 -8.29
CA VAL A 75 -3.55 -7.98 -8.68
C VAL A 75 -2.43 -7.77 -7.68
N VAL A 76 -2.10 -6.52 -7.36
CA VAL A 76 -1.02 -6.21 -6.40
C VAL A 76 -1.40 -6.71 -5.00
N THR A 77 -2.65 -6.58 -4.58
CA THR A 77 -3.13 -7.12 -3.29
C THR A 77 -3.00 -8.64 -3.23
N ALA A 78 -3.32 -9.36 -4.31
CA ALA A 78 -3.14 -10.80 -4.36
C ALA A 78 -1.66 -11.20 -4.25
N MET A 79 -0.75 -10.47 -4.92
CA MET A 79 0.69 -10.69 -4.81
C MET A 79 1.23 -10.39 -3.41
N GLU A 80 0.79 -9.28 -2.81
CA GLU A 80 1.12 -8.88 -1.43
C GLU A 80 0.73 -10.00 -0.45
N LEU A 81 -0.52 -10.49 -0.52
CA LEU A 81 -1.02 -11.56 0.34
C LEU A 81 -0.26 -12.87 0.14
N TYR A 82 0.06 -13.22 -1.12
CA TYR A 82 0.86 -14.40 -1.43
C TYR A 82 2.25 -14.31 -0.79
N LEU A 83 2.95 -13.19 -0.96
CA LEU A 83 4.27 -12.97 -0.37
C LEU A 83 4.20 -12.90 1.15
N ALA A 84 3.21 -12.22 1.72
CA ALA A 84 2.99 -12.17 3.17
C ALA A 84 2.75 -13.58 3.74
N TRP A 85 2.04 -14.44 3.02
CA TRP A 85 1.86 -15.85 3.38
C TRP A 85 3.17 -16.66 3.29
N ALA A 86 3.93 -16.48 2.21
CA ALA A 86 5.22 -17.14 2.02
C ALA A 86 6.23 -16.74 3.12
N TYR A 87 6.28 -15.46 3.47
CA TYR A 87 7.13 -14.89 4.52
C TYR A 87 6.44 -14.80 5.89
N ARG A 88 5.30 -15.51 6.11
CA ARG A 88 4.49 -15.38 7.33
C ARG A 88 5.29 -15.55 8.63
N GLY A 89 6.36 -16.35 8.60
CA GLY A 89 7.28 -16.52 9.73
C GLY A 89 7.86 -15.20 10.25
N ALA A 90 8.16 -14.26 9.34
CA ALA A 90 8.67 -12.93 9.69
C ALA A 90 7.60 -12.02 10.33
N PHE A 91 6.33 -12.22 9.98
CA PHE A 91 5.20 -11.43 10.50
C PHE A 91 4.60 -11.98 11.80
N ARG A 92 4.85 -13.25 12.13
CA ARG A 92 4.32 -13.88 13.36
C ARG A 92 4.57 -13.08 14.65
N PRO A 93 5.74 -12.47 14.89
CA PRO A 93 5.95 -11.67 16.09
C PRO A 93 5.03 -10.44 16.20
N MET A 94 4.61 -9.86 15.07
CA MET A 94 3.72 -8.69 15.03
C MET A 94 2.30 -9.01 15.52
N LEU A 95 1.92 -10.29 15.53
CA LEU A 95 0.61 -10.76 16.02
C LEU A 95 0.63 -11.13 17.51
N ARG A 96 1.77 -11.02 18.19
CA ARG A 96 1.86 -11.26 19.63
C ARG A 96 1.34 -10.05 20.38
N SER A 97 0.51 -10.28 21.40
CA SER A 97 -0.05 -9.19 22.24
C SER A 97 1.01 -8.42 23.02
N ARG A 98 2.16 -9.06 23.30
CA ARG A 98 3.33 -8.42 23.90
C ARG A 98 4.59 -8.94 23.20
N VAL A 99 5.49 -8.02 22.87
CA VAL A 99 6.82 -8.30 22.32
C VAL A 99 7.84 -7.69 23.27
N SER A 100 8.75 -8.50 23.80
CA SER A 100 9.88 -8.00 24.58
C SER A 100 10.98 -7.48 23.64
N PRO A 101 11.67 -6.37 23.95
CA PRO A 101 12.90 -6.00 23.26
C PRO A 101 13.87 -7.19 23.25
N GLY A 102 14.56 -7.42 22.14
CA GLY A 102 15.55 -8.48 22.05
C GLY A 102 16.68 -8.26 23.07
N PRO A 103 17.34 -9.33 23.58
CA PRO A 103 18.61 -9.17 24.25
C PRO A 103 19.61 -8.70 23.19
N ASN A 104 20.13 -7.48 23.32
CA ASN A 104 21.18 -6.98 22.44
C ASN A 104 22.41 -7.87 22.49
#